data_AF-A0A7J3J4U2-F1
#
_entry.id   AF-A0A7J3J4U2-F1
#
_cell.length_a   1.000
_cell.length_b   1.000
_cell.length_c   1.000
_cell.angle_alpha   90.00
_cell.angle_beta   90.00
_cell.angle_gamma   90.00
#
_symmetry.space_group_name_H-M   'P 1'
#
loop_
_entity.id
_entity.type
_entity.pdbx_description
1 polymer ?
#
loop_
_entity_poly.entity_id
_entity_poly.type
_entity_poly.pdbx_seq_one_letter_code
_entity_poly.pdbx_strand_id
1 'polypeptide(L)' 'MKKSEVEIGFPTEMVKEGRVQVLVPKLSAFVKKPGEYAPSKAPVFYNPVMELNRDIAVLALQAHQQTVGRE' A
#
# COMPACT_ATOMS: atom_id res chain seq x y z
N MET A 1 -15.78 4.22 11.53
CA MET A 1 -15.43 4.89 10.26
C MET A 1 -16.39 4.39 9.19
N LYS A 2 -17.14 5.29 8.54
CA LYS A 2 -18.03 4.95 7.43
C LYS A 2 -17.17 4.48 6.25
N LYS A 3 -17.44 3.27 5.73
CA LYS A 3 -16.97 2.83 4.41
C LYS A 3 -17.51 3.84 3.40
N SER A 4 -16.66 4.72 2.88
CA SER A 4 -16.98 5.41 1.64
C SER A 4 -16.87 4.35 0.54
N GLU A 5 -18.00 3.84 0.07
CA GLU A 5 -18.07 3.02 -1.14
C GLU A 5 -17.81 3.95 -2.33
N VAL A 6 -16.54 4.26 -2.54
CA VAL A 6 -16.09 4.81 -3.82
C VAL A 6 -16.23 3.66 -4.81
N GLU A 7 -17.17 3.79 -5.75
CA GLU A 7 -17.36 2.81 -6.80
C GLU A 7 -16.21 2.95 -7.80
N ILE A 8 -15.19 2.11 -7.63
CA ILE A 8 -14.04 2.02 -8.51
C ILE A 8 -14.31 0.91 -9.52
N GLY A 9 -14.08 1.17 -10.82
CA GLY A 9 -14.42 0.27 -11.93
C GLY A 9 -13.64 -1.07 -11.99
N PHE A 10 -13.07 -1.52 -10.88
CA PHE A 10 -12.38 -2.80 -10.71
C PHE A 10 -12.43 -3.24 -9.24
N PRO A 11 -12.24 -4.54 -8.93
CA PRO A 11 -12.26 -5.03 -7.57
C PRO A 11 -11.17 -4.39 -6.69
N THR A 12 -11.57 -3.84 -5.54
CA THR A 12 -10.68 -3.21 -4.57
C THR A 12 -10.80 -3.83 -3.18
N GLU A 13 -9.77 -3.66 -2.36
CA GLU A 13 -9.77 -4.00 -0.95
C GLU A 13 -9.09 -2.91 -0.12
N MET A 14 -9.51 -2.77 1.14
CA MET A 14 -8.84 -1.90 2.10
C MET A 14 -7.72 -2.69 2.76
N VAL A 15 -6.49 -2.18 2.68
CA VAL A 15 -5.33 -2.72 3.40
C VAL A 15 -4.85 -1.72 4.45
N LYS A 16 -4.30 -2.24 5.55
CA LYS A 16 -3.70 -1.44 6.61
C LYS A 16 -2.20 -1.67 6.62
N GLU A 17 -1.42 -0.60 6.54
CA GLU A 17 0.03 -0.63 6.65
C GLU A 17 0.46 0.41 7.69
N GLY A 18 1.09 -0.04 8.77
CA GLY A 18 1.34 0.78 9.95
C GLY A 18 0.06 1.46 10.47
N ARG A 19 0.04 2.80 10.44
CA ARG A 19 -1.10 3.64 10.87
C ARG A 19 -2.05 4.03 9.73
N VAL A 20 -1.73 3.71 8.49
CA VAL A 20 -2.48 4.16 7.31
C VAL A 20 -3.42 3.04 6.84
N GLN A 21 -4.61 3.44 6.38
CA GLN A 21 -5.52 2.57 5.62
C GLN A 21 -5.60 3.08 4.20
N VAL A 22 -5.33 2.21 3.22
CA VAL A 22 -5.36 2.55 1.79
C VAL A 22 -6.25 1.58 1.03
N LEU A 23 -6.95 2.11 0.02
CA LEU A 23 -7.76 1.32 -0.91
C LEU A 23 -6.86 0.90 -2.07
N VAL A 24 -6.71 -0.41 -2.28
CA VAL A 24 -5.83 -0.98 -3.33
C VAL A 24 -6.64 -1.94 -4.21
N PRO A 25 -6.19 -2.25 -5.43
CA PRO A 25 -6.81 -3.30 -6.22
C PRO A 25 -6.69 -4.64 -5.50
N LYS A 26 -7.76 -5.44 -5.55
CA LYS A 26 -7.77 -6.78 -4.97
C LYS A 26 -6.88 -7.69 -5.81
N LEU A 27 -5.64 -7.92 -5.37
CA LEU A 27 -4.61 -8.60 -6.19
C LEU A 27 -5.04 -10.00 -6.65
N SER A 28 -5.82 -10.72 -5.83
CA SER A 28 -6.36 -12.03 -6.18
C SER A 28 -7.24 -12.04 -7.44
N ALA A 29 -7.84 -10.90 -7.81
CA ALA A 29 -8.63 -10.76 -9.03
C ALA A 29 -7.76 -10.67 -10.31
N PHE A 30 -6.45 -10.45 -10.15
CA PHE A 30 -5.51 -10.22 -11.26
C PHE A 30 -4.42 -11.31 -11.39
N VAL A 31 -4.43 -12.33 -10.53
CA VAL A 31 -3.55 -13.50 -10.62
C VAL A 31 -4.11 -14.48 -11.66
N LYS A 32 -3.37 -14.76 -12.74
CA LYS A 32 -3.82 -15.67 -13.81
C LYS A 32 -3.26 -17.10 -13.67
N LYS A 33 -2.13 -17.29 -12.98
CA LYS A 33 -1.49 -18.59 -12.77
C LYS A 33 -0.91 -18.71 -11.37
N PRO A 34 -0.84 -19.91 -10.77
CA PRO A 34 -0.10 -20.14 -9.53
C PRO A 34 1.35 -19.69 -9.69
N GLY A 35 1.85 -18.85 -8.78
CA GLY A 35 3.21 -18.31 -8.81
C GLY A 35 3.37 -16.98 -9.57
N GLU A 36 2.34 -16.49 -10.26
CA GLU A 36 2.36 -15.12 -10.78
C GLU A 36 2.09 -14.11 -9.67
N TYR A 37 3.17 -13.61 -9.06
CA TYR A 37 3.12 -12.37 -8.30
C TYR A 37 3.20 -11.20 -9.27
N ALA A 38 2.07 -10.63 -9.66
CA ALA A 38 2.06 -9.51 -10.60
C ALA A 38 1.23 -8.31 -10.12
N PRO A 39 1.68 -7.60 -9.07
CA PRO A 39 1.19 -6.25 -8.77
C PRO A 39 1.18 -5.31 -9.99
N SER A 40 2.07 -5.56 -10.96
CA SER A 40 2.15 -4.84 -12.24
C SER A 40 0.97 -5.06 -13.18
N LYS A 41 0.15 -6.11 -12.97
CA LYS A 41 -1.06 -6.38 -13.77
C LYS A 41 -2.30 -5.71 -13.20
N ALA A 42 -2.23 -5.21 -11.97
CA ALA A 42 -3.32 -4.45 -11.37
C ALA A 42 -3.41 -3.05 -12.00
N PRO A 43 -4.61 -2.46 -12.09
CA PRO A 43 -4.81 -1.12 -12.67
C PRO A 43 -4.11 -0.01 -11.86
N VAL A 44 -3.81 -0.26 -10.58
CA VAL A 44 -3.00 0.60 -9.72
C VAL A 44 -1.96 -0.28 -9.03
N PHE A 45 -0.70 0.14 -9.06
CA PHE A 45 0.39 -0.64 -8.49
C PHE A 45 0.41 -0.56 -6.95
N TYR A 46 0.38 -1.71 -6.29
CA TYR A 46 0.64 -1.85 -4.86
C TYR A 46 1.37 -3.18 -4.61
N ASN A 47 2.62 -3.09 -4.15
CA ASN A 47 3.44 -4.25 -3.81
C ASN A 47 3.56 -4.38 -2.29
N PRO A 48 2.79 -5.29 -1.64
CA PRO A 48 2.87 -5.48 -0.19
C PRO A 48 4.26 -5.92 0.31
N VAL A 49 5.12 -6.54 -0.54
CA VAL A 49 6.49 -6.92 -0.13
C VAL A 49 7.37 -5.69 0.17
N MET A 50 6.97 -4.49 -0.27
CA MET A 50 7.71 -3.25 -0.04
C MET A 50 7.40 -2.58 1.31
N GLU A 51 6.66 -3.22 2.22
CA GLU A 51 6.38 -2.70 3.58
C GLU A 51 7.65 -2.31 4.34
N LEU A 52 8.63 -3.22 4.46
CA LEU A 52 9.89 -2.92 5.15
C LEU A 52 10.65 -1.72 4.55
N ASN A 53 10.61 -1.55 3.23
CA ASN A 53 11.24 -0.41 2.57
C ASN A 53 10.60 0.91 3.03
N ARG A 54 9.26 0.95 3.10
CA ARG A 54 8.51 2.13 3.56
C ARG A 54 8.68 2.38 5.05
N ASP A 55 8.75 1.34 5.87
CA ASP A 55 9.04 1.47 7.30
C ASP A 55 10.40 2.14 7.54
N ILE A 56 11.43 1.69 6.84
CA ILE A 56 12.77 2.30 6.92
C ILE A 56 12.72 3.77 6.45
N ALA A 57 11.98 4.07 5.39
CA ALA A 57 11.82 5.44 4.91
C ALA A 57 11.17 6.36 5.96
N VAL A 58 10.14 5.87 6.67
CA VAL A 58 9.50 6.60 7.77
C VAL A 58 10.50 6.86 8.90
N LEU A 59 11.23 5.83 9.34
CA LEU A 59 12.23 5.96 10.40
C LEU A 59 13.35 6.95 10.03
N ALA A 60 13.87 6.85 8.81
CA ALA A 60 14.91 7.75 8.32
C ALA A 60 14.44 9.20 8.28
N LEU A 61 13.21 9.44 7.82
CA LEU A 61 12.62 10.78 7.79
C LEU A 61 12.44 11.35 9.21
N GLN A 62 11.92 10.55 10.14
CA GLN A 62 11.74 10.96 11.53
C GLN A 62 13.08 11.31 12.21
N ALA A 63 14.10 10.45 12.06
CA ALA A 63 15.43 10.71 12.59
C ALA A 63 16.07 11.98 11.98
N HIS A 64 15.82 12.24 10.70
CA HIS A 64 16.28 13.47 10.06
C HIS A 64 15.57 14.70 10.63
N GLN A 65 14.24 14.66 10.78
CA GLN A 65 13.45 15.75 11.37
C GLN A 65 13.93 16.11 12.77
N GLN A 66 14.22 15.12 13.61
CA GLN A 66 14.84 15.30 14.93
C GLN A 66 16.18 16.04 14.83
N THR A 67 17.04 15.58 13.93
CA THR A 67 18.39 16.14 13.75
C THR A 67 18.37 17.61 13.32
N VAL A 68 17.37 18.02 12.53
CA VAL A 68 17.23 19.41 12.05
C VAL A 68 16.25 20.26 12.87
N GLY A 69 15.73 19.74 13.99
CA GLY A 69 14.82 20.45 14.90
C GLY A 69 13.46 20.81 14.26
N ARG A 70 12.87 19.89 13.49
CA ARG A 70 11.58 20.06 12.79
C ARG A 70 10.51 19.05 13.21
N GLU A 71 10.61 18.56 14.44
CA GLU A 71 9.54 17.75 15.07
C GLU A 71 8.38 18.61 15.59
#